data_AF-A0A091SQC2-F1
#
_entry.id   AF-A0A091SQC2-F1
#
_cell.length_a   1.000
_cell.length_b   1.000
_cell.length_c   1.000
_cell.angle_alpha   90.00
_cell.angle_beta   90.00
_cell.angle_gamma   90.00
#
_symmetry.space_group_name_H-M   'P 1'
#
loop_
_entity.id
_entity.type
_entity.pdbx_description
1 polymer ?
#
loop_
_entity_poly.entity_id
_entity_poly.type
_entity_poly.pdbx_seq_one_letter_code
_entity_poly.pdbx_strand_id
1 'polypeptide(L)'
;IENLPFELQRNFQLMRDLDQRTEDLKSEIDKLATEYISNARTLSSEEKLGLLKQIQEAYGKCKEFGDDKVQLAMQTYEMVDKHIRRLDTDLARFEADLKEKQIESSDYDSSSSKGKKKGRAQKEKKAARARSKGKNSDEEAPKTAQKKLKLVRTSTEYGMPSVTFGNVHPSDVLDMPVDPNEPTYCLCHQVSYGEMIGCDNPDCSIEWFHFACVGLTTKPRGKWFCPRCSQERKKK
;
A
#
# COMPACT_ATOMS: atom_id res chain seq x y z
N ILE A 1 11.59 -12.20 5.83
CA ILE A 1 11.92 -10.93 5.13
C ILE A 1 13.06 -11.17 4.15
N GLU A 2 13.96 -12.11 4.43
CA GLU A 2 15.16 -12.41 3.61
C GLU A 2 14.90 -12.76 2.14
N ASN A 3 13.75 -13.36 1.79
CA ASN A 3 13.44 -13.74 0.41
C ASN A 3 12.77 -12.63 -0.41
N LEU A 4 12.27 -11.57 0.23
CA LEU A 4 11.51 -10.51 -0.44
C LEU A 4 12.30 -9.80 -1.55
N PRO A 5 13.58 -9.43 -1.36
CA PRO A 5 14.35 -8.79 -2.43
C PRO A 5 14.53 -9.68 -3.66
N PHE A 6 14.74 -10.98 -3.45
CA PHE A 6 14.90 -11.94 -4.53
C PHE A 6 13.59 -12.18 -5.30
N GLU A 7 12.47 -12.32 -4.59
CA GLU A 7 11.15 -12.47 -5.20
C GLU A 7 10.73 -11.21 -5.97
N LEU A 8 11.00 -10.01 -5.42
CA LEU A 8 10.78 -8.75 -6.12
C LEU A 8 11.61 -8.66 -7.41
N GLN A 9 12.92 -8.93 -7.32
CA GLN A 9 13.80 -8.86 -8.48
C GLN A 9 13.34 -9.83 -9.59
N ARG A 10 12.92 -11.03 -9.22
CA ARG A 10 12.34 -12.01 -10.15
C ARG A 10 11.05 -11.47 -10.79
N ASN A 11 10.13 -10.93 -10.01
CA ASN A 11 8.86 -10.40 -10.54
C ASN A 11 9.08 -9.19 -11.46
N PHE A 12 10.01 -8.28 -11.13
CA PHE A 12 10.37 -7.16 -12.01
C PHE A 12 11.06 -7.60 -13.30
N GLN A 13 11.85 -8.69 -13.28
CA GLN A 13 12.36 -9.27 -14.52
C GLN A 13 11.23 -9.83 -15.37
N LEU A 14 10.33 -10.61 -14.77
CA LEU A 14 9.18 -11.19 -15.48
C LEU A 14 8.25 -10.11 -16.05
N MET A 15 7.99 -9.02 -15.32
CA MET A 15 7.20 -7.90 -15.84
C MET A 15 7.87 -7.23 -17.04
N ARG A 16 9.19 -7.03 -17.01
CA ARG A 16 9.93 -6.49 -18.16
C ARG A 16 9.90 -7.41 -19.37
N ASP A 17 9.98 -8.73 -19.15
CA ASP A 17 9.92 -9.71 -20.22
C ASP A 17 8.51 -9.74 -20.87
N LEU A 18 7.45 -9.65 -20.06
CA LEU A 18 6.07 -9.52 -20.54
C LEU A 18 5.85 -8.20 -21.31
N ASP A 19 6.43 -7.11 -20.82
CA ASP A 19 6.38 -5.81 -21.50
C ASP A 19 7.05 -5.84 -22.86
N GLN A 20 8.25 -6.43 -22.95
CA GLN A 20 8.95 -6.56 -24.22
C GLN A 20 8.14 -7.39 -25.22
N ARG A 21 7.60 -8.54 -24.80
CA ARG A 21 6.76 -9.39 -25.67
C ARG A 21 5.49 -8.69 -26.14
N THR A 22 4.89 -7.89 -25.27
CA THR A 22 3.70 -7.10 -25.59
C THR A 22 4.04 -6.04 -26.64
N GLU A 23 5.17 -5.35 -26.49
CA GLU A 23 5.62 -4.33 -27.42
C GLU A 23 6.01 -4.92 -28.79
N ASP A 24 6.68 -6.08 -28.79
CA ASP A 24 7.00 -6.82 -30.02
C ASP A 24 5.72 -7.20 -30.78
N LEU A 25 4.69 -7.67 -30.08
CA LEU A 25 3.39 -7.99 -30.70
C LEU A 25 2.67 -6.75 -31.23
N LYS A 26 2.70 -5.62 -30.52
CA LYS A 26 2.14 -4.36 -31.04
C LYS A 26 2.84 -3.93 -32.31
N SER A 27 4.18 -3.99 -32.34
CA SER A 27 4.94 -3.67 -33.54
C SER A 27 4.57 -4.58 -34.71
N GLU A 28 4.36 -5.88 -34.45
CA GLU A 28 3.92 -6.83 -35.47
C GLU A 28 2.49 -6.54 -35.98
N ILE A 29 1.58 -6.24 -35.07
CA ILE A 29 0.21 -5.81 -35.40
C ILE A 29 0.24 -4.56 -36.30
N ASP A 30 1.06 -3.56 -35.96
CA ASP A 30 1.18 -2.33 -36.75
C ASP A 30 1.73 -2.59 -38.15
N LYS A 31 2.70 -3.50 -38.28
CA LYS A 31 3.22 -3.92 -39.60
C LYS A 31 2.14 -4.60 -40.43
N LEU A 32 1.45 -5.60 -39.87
CA LEU A 32 0.38 -6.33 -40.55
C LEU A 32 -0.77 -5.40 -40.94
N ALA A 33 -1.13 -4.45 -40.06
CA ALA A 33 -2.15 -3.46 -40.34
C ALA A 33 -1.72 -2.51 -41.48
N THR A 34 -0.47 -2.07 -41.48
CA THR A 34 0.10 -1.21 -42.53
C THR A 34 0.14 -1.94 -43.88
N GLU A 35 0.54 -3.22 -43.89
CA GLU A 35 0.54 -4.08 -45.07
C GLU A 35 -0.89 -4.28 -45.63
N TYR A 36 -1.85 -4.53 -44.75
CA TYR A 36 -3.25 -4.66 -45.13
C TYR A 36 -3.79 -3.38 -45.77
N ILE A 37 -3.54 -2.22 -45.17
CA ILE A 37 -4.04 -0.92 -45.66
C ILE A 37 -3.39 -0.54 -46.99
N SER A 38 -2.07 -0.70 -47.09
CA SER A 38 -1.30 -0.35 -48.30
C SER A 38 -1.68 -1.21 -49.50
N ASN A 39 -2.00 -2.49 -49.29
CA ASN A 39 -2.35 -3.44 -50.35
C ASN A 39 -3.84 -3.76 -50.42
N ALA A 40 -4.71 -3.01 -49.73
CA ALA A 40 -6.15 -3.30 -49.62
C ALA A 40 -6.87 -3.38 -50.97
N ARG A 41 -6.37 -2.70 -52.01
CA ARG A 41 -6.98 -2.70 -53.35
C ARG A 41 -6.46 -3.82 -54.25
N THR A 42 -5.30 -4.38 -53.94
CA THR A 42 -4.60 -5.37 -54.77
C THR A 42 -4.73 -6.80 -54.25
N LEU A 43 -4.93 -7.00 -52.94
CA LEU A 43 -5.15 -8.33 -52.38
C LEU A 43 -6.48 -8.95 -52.79
N SER A 44 -6.44 -10.26 -53.03
CA SER A 44 -7.62 -11.12 -53.12
C SER A 44 -8.39 -11.19 -51.79
N SER A 45 -9.63 -11.67 -51.84
CA SER A 45 -10.43 -11.87 -50.62
C SER A 45 -9.82 -12.90 -49.66
N GLU A 46 -9.14 -13.92 -50.18
CA GLU A 46 -8.51 -14.96 -49.36
C GLU A 46 -7.30 -14.42 -48.60
N GLU A 47 -6.44 -13.66 -49.27
CA GLU A 47 -5.27 -13.01 -48.65
C GLU A 47 -5.71 -11.97 -47.60
N LYS A 48 -6.76 -11.18 -47.88
CA LYS A 48 -7.33 -10.23 -46.92
C LYS A 48 -7.81 -10.93 -45.66
N LEU A 49 -8.53 -12.03 -45.81
CA LEU A 49 -9.01 -12.81 -44.68
C LEU A 49 -7.85 -13.41 -43.89
N GLY A 50 -6.80 -13.85 -44.58
CA GLY A 50 -5.55 -14.32 -43.98
C GLY A 50 -4.87 -13.27 -43.09
N LEU A 51 -4.64 -12.06 -43.62
CA LEU A 51 -4.03 -10.96 -42.85
C LEU A 51 -4.90 -10.56 -41.65
N LEU A 52 -6.21 -10.42 -41.84
CA LEU A 52 -7.11 -10.07 -40.74
C LEU A 52 -7.10 -11.12 -39.63
N LYS A 53 -7.02 -12.40 -39.98
CA LYS A 53 -6.91 -13.49 -39.01
C LYS A 53 -5.59 -13.41 -38.23
N GLN A 54 -4.47 -13.14 -38.90
CA GLN A 54 -3.18 -12.97 -38.23
C GLN A 54 -3.19 -11.78 -37.26
N ILE A 55 -3.74 -10.64 -37.68
CA ILE A 55 -3.92 -9.45 -36.83
C ILE A 55 -4.77 -9.79 -35.60
N GLN A 56 -5.89 -10.50 -35.79
CA GLN A 56 -6.76 -10.91 -34.70
C GLN A 56 -6.05 -11.84 -33.70
N GLU A 57 -5.29 -12.83 -34.19
CA GLU A 57 -4.52 -13.74 -33.35
C GLU A 57 -3.42 -13.00 -32.58
N ALA A 58 -2.73 -12.05 -33.21
CA ALA A 58 -1.72 -11.22 -32.56
C ALA A 58 -2.33 -10.31 -31.47
N TYR A 59 -3.48 -9.70 -31.73
CA TYR A 59 -4.24 -8.93 -30.73
C TYR A 59 -4.67 -9.80 -29.55
N GLY A 60 -5.13 -11.03 -29.81
CA GLY A 60 -5.47 -11.99 -28.76
C GLY A 60 -4.30 -12.27 -27.82
N LYS A 61 -3.13 -12.60 -28.37
CA LYS A 61 -1.91 -12.82 -27.59
C LYS A 61 -1.43 -11.56 -26.87
N CYS A 62 -1.54 -10.40 -27.50
CA CYS A 62 -1.17 -9.12 -26.88
C CYS A 62 -2.05 -8.83 -25.66
N LYS A 63 -3.35 -9.17 -25.73
CA LYS A 63 -4.26 -9.06 -24.60
C LYS A 63 -3.89 -10.04 -23.49
N GLU A 64 -3.59 -11.30 -23.82
CA GLU A 64 -3.18 -12.32 -22.84
C GLU A 64 -1.94 -11.87 -22.05
N PHE A 65 -0.89 -11.37 -22.72
CA PHE A 65 0.28 -10.81 -22.01
C PHE A 65 -0.05 -9.58 -21.16
N GLY A 66 -0.99 -8.75 -21.60
CA GLY A 66 -1.51 -7.63 -20.80
C GLY A 66 -2.19 -8.12 -19.51
N ASP A 67 -3.06 -9.13 -19.62
CA ASP A 67 -3.75 -9.73 -18.49
C ASP A 67 -2.75 -10.39 -17.51
N ASP A 68 -1.76 -11.13 -18.01
CA ASP A 68 -0.67 -11.72 -17.22
C ASP A 68 0.16 -10.66 -16.48
N LYS A 69 0.45 -9.53 -17.15
CA LYS A 69 1.21 -8.42 -16.54
C LYS A 69 0.44 -7.81 -15.37
N VAL A 70 -0.87 -7.60 -15.53
CA VAL A 70 -1.72 -7.07 -14.46
C VAL A 70 -1.72 -8.01 -13.27
N GLN A 71 -1.87 -9.32 -13.51
CA GLN A 71 -1.84 -10.32 -12.43
C GLN A 71 -0.50 -10.32 -11.69
N LEU A 72 0.62 -10.27 -12.42
CA LEU A 72 1.95 -10.23 -11.81
C LEU A 72 2.17 -8.96 -10.99
N ALA A 73 1.67 -7.81 -11.46
CA ALA A 73 1.73 -6.56 -10.71
C ALA A 73 0.92 -6.64 -9.41
N MET A 74 -0.31 -7.16 -9.47
CA MET A 74 -1.15 -7.38 -8.28
C MET A 74 -0.48 -8.31 -7.27
N GLN A 75 0.03 -9.46 -7.71
CA GLN A 75 0.74 -10.40 -6.85
C GLN A 75 1.96 -9.76 -6.18
N THR A 76 2.70 -8.94 -6.93
CA THR A 76 3.88 -8.24 -6.42
C THR A 76 3.49 -7.19 -5.38
N TYR A 77 2.40 -6.47 -5.61
CA TYR A 77 1.86 -5.50 -4.66
C TYR A 77 1.40 -6.15 -3.36
N GLU A 78 0.59 -7.21 -3.43
CA GLU A 78 0.10 -7.95 -2.26
C GLU A 78 1.24 -8.53 -1.42
N MET A 79 2.29 -9.04 -2.09
CA MET A 79 3.49 -9.51 -1.41
C MET A 79 4.15 -8.39 -0.59
N VAL A 80 4.32 -7.21 -1.18
CA VAL A 80 4.90 -6.04 -0.49
C VAL A 80 4.01 -5.56 0.65
N ASP A 81 2.70 -5.42 0.43
CA ASP A 81 1.73 -5.02 1.46
C ASP A 81 1.76 -5.94 2.68
N LYS A 82 1.84 -7.25 2.45
CA LYS A 82 1.98 -8.23 3.54
C LYS A 82 3.25 -8.03 4.36
N HIS A 83 4.34 -7.60 3.72
CA HIS A 83 5.58 -7.29 4.42
C HIS A 83 5.50 -5.97 5.20
N ILE A 84 4.85 -4.95 4.63
CA ILE A 84 4.58 -3.67 5.31
C ILE A 84 3.77 -3.91 6.59
N ARG A 85 2.61 -4.57 6.50
CA ARG A 85 1.76 -4.85 7.67
C ARG A 85 2.47 -5.64 8.77
N ARG A 86 3.37 -6.56 8.38
CA ARG A 86 4.16 -7.33 9.33
C ARG A 86 5.16 -6.43 10.06
N LEU A 87 5.87 -5.58 9.33
CA LEU A 87 6.79 -4.60 9.92
C LEU A 87 6.05 -3.63 10.83
N ASP A 88 4.88 -3.14 10.45
CA ASP A 88 4.06 -2.25 11.28
C ASP A 88 3.63 -2.93 12.59
N THR A 89 3.24 -4.20 12.52
CA THR A 89 2.89 -5.00 13.70
C THR A 89 4.09 -5.20 14.62
N ASP A 90 5.25 -5.51 14.05
CA ASP A 90 6.49 -5.69 14.81
C ASP A 90 6.92 -4.35 15.46
N LEU A 91 6.83 -3.23 14.74
CA LEU A 91 7.09 -1.88 15.26
C LEU A 91 6.15 -1.52 16.41
N ALA A 92 4.84 -1.70 16.25
CA ALA A 92 3.87 -1.41 17.30
C ALA A 92 4.14 -2.23 18.58
N ARG A 93 4.59 -3.48 18.41
CA ARG A 93 5.00 -4.34 19.53
C ARG A 93 6.26 -3.81 20.21
N PHE A 94 7.29 -3.42 19.45
CA PHE A 94 8.50 -2.83 20.02
C PHE A 94 8.22 -1.51 20.76
N GLU A 95 7.32 -0.67 20.25
CA GLU A 95 6.89 0.54 20.94
C GLU A 95 6.18 0.25 22.26
N ALA A 96 5.35 -0.80 22.30
CA ALA A 96 4.68 -1.24 23.52
C ALA A 96 5.69 -1.76 24.57
N ASP A 97 6.63 -2.62 24.16
CA ASP A 97 7.68 -3.15 25.04
C ASP A 97 8.59 -2.05 25.60
N LEU A 98 8.87 -1.00 24.81
CA LEU A 98 9.62 0.18 25.25
C LEU A 98 8.85 0.98 26.31
N LYS A 99 7.55 1.20 26.10
CA LYS A 99 6.68 1.88 27.08
C LYS A 99 6.57 1.08 28.37
N GLU A 100 6.45 -0.25 28.31
CA GLU A 100 6.40 -1.12 29.47
C GLU A 100 7.71 -1.05 30.29
N LYS A 101 8.88 -1.17 29.65
CA LYS A 101 10.18 -1.02 30.32
C LYS A 101 10.40 0.37 30.91
N GLN A 102 9.86 1.41 30.29
CA GLN A 102 9.92 2.77 30.82
C GLN A 102 9.06 2.93 32.09
N ILE A 103 7.94 2.21 32.18
CA ILE A 103 7.10 2.17 33.38
C ILE A 103 7.78 1.34 34.47
N GLU A 104 8.31 0.15 34.16
CA GLU A 104 9.00 -0.73 35.12
C GLU A 104 10.25 -0.07 35.74
N SER A 105 11.01 0.72 34.97
CA SER A 105 12.16 1.47 35.49
C SER A 105 11.77 2.67 36.37
N SER A 106 10.56 3.23 36.17
CA SER A 106 10.05 4.34 36.99
C SER A 106 9.48 3.89 38.35
N ASP A 107 8.97 2.65 38.44
CA ASP A 107 8.42 2.10 39.69
C ASP A 107 9.49 1.53 40.63
N TYR A 108 10.67 1.15 40.10
CA TYR A 108 11.81 0.65 40.90
C TYR A 108 12.57 1.76 41.67
N ASP A 109 12.50 3.03 41.25
CA ASP A 109 13.13 4.15 41.98
C ASP A 109 12.28 4.68 43.16
N SER A 110 11.08 4.12 43.39
CA SER A 110 10.24 4.52 44.53
C SER A 110 10.62 3.83 45.86
N SER A 111 11.72 3.05 45.90
CA SER A 111 12.22 2.43 47.13
C SER A 111 13.65 2.85 47.50
N SER A 112 13.94 4.15 47.55
CA SER A 112 15.09 4.63 48.34
C SER A 112 14.96 6.09 48.82
N SER A 113 14.81 6.25 50.14
CA SER A 113 15.10 7.46 50.95
C SER A 113 14.10 8.63 50.84
N LYS A 114 13.52 9.25 51.89
CA LYS A 114 13.88 9.40 53.32
C LYS A 114 12.70 10.08 54.08
N GLY A 115 12.35 9.57 55.27
CA GLY A 115 12.19 10.36 56.51
C GLY A 115 11.01 11.34 56.76
N LYS A 116 10.18 10.95 57.76
CA LYS A 116 9.52 11.76 58.82
C LYS A 116 8.30 12.65 58.49
N LYS A 117 7.12 12.29 59.04
CA LYS A 117 6.57 12.83 60.33
C LYS A 117 5.23 12.17 60.72
N LYS A 118 5.10 11.87 62.02
CA LYS A 118 3.89 11.41 62.74
C LYS A 118 2.96 12.59 63.09
N GLY A 119 1.64 12.34 63.11
CA GLY A 119 0.59 13.12 63.81
C GLY A 119 -0.81 12.78 63.26
N ARG A 120 -1.55 11.81 63.82
CA ARG A 120 -2.57 11.86 64.90
C ARG A 120 -3.95 12.47 64.52
N ALA A 121 -4.87 11.55 64.21
CA ALA A 121 -6.23 11.30 64.74
C ALA A 121 -7.48 12.22 64.52
N GLN A 122 -8.60 11.49 64.28
CA GLN A 122 -10.04 11.71 64.60
C GLN A 122 -10.92 12.55 63.63
N LYS A 123 -11.94 11.95 62.95
CA LYS A 123 -13.35 11.57 63.33
C LYS A 123 -14.31 12.72 62.90
N GLU A 124 -15.36 12.58 62.09
CA GLU A 124 -16.63 11.83 62.25
C GLU A 124 -17.52 11.89 60.96
N LYS A 125 -18.32 10.81 60.71
CA LYS A 125 -19.78 10.71 60.35
C LYS A 125 -20.37 11.64 59.25
N LYS A 126 -21.27 11.29 58.32
CA LYS A 126 -22.37 10.28 58.09
C LYS A 126 -22.78 10.47 56.59
N ALA A 127 -23.35 9.55 55.80
CA ALA A 127 -24.64 8.84 55.87
C ALA A 127 -24.69 7.77 54.73
N ALA A 128 -25.09 6.52 54.97
CA ALA A 128 -26.41 5.89 54.66
C ALA A 128 -26.85 6.04 53.18
N ARG A 129 -27.18 5.04 52.34
CA ARG A 129 -27.74 3.66 52.38
C ARG A 129 -27.28 2.95 51.07
N ALA A 130 -26.86 1.68 50.99
CA ALA A 130 -27.49 0.38 51.27
C ALA A 130 -28.62 -0.06 50.30
N ARG A 131 -28.29 -0.98 49.38
CA ARG A 131 -29.07 -2.16 48.90
C ARG A 131 -28.13 -2.96 47.95
N SER A 132 -27.31 -3.91 48.40
CA SER A 132 -27.55 -5.29 48.88
C SER A 132 -27.85 -6.33 47.79
N LYS A 133 -27.10 -7.45 47.87
CA LYS A 133 -27.41 -8.83 47.43
C LYS A 133 -26.79 -9.21 46.06
N GLY A 134 -25.89 -10.18 45.91
CA GLY A 134 -25.33 -11.18 46.82
C GLY A 134 -25.47 -12.59 46.24
N LYS A 135 -24.32 -13.16 45.83
CA LYS A 135 -23.93 -14.58 45.77
C LYS A 135 -24.34 -15.50 44.60
N ASN A 136 -23.32 -16.31 44.30
CA ASN A 136 -23.09 -17.40 43.34
C ASN A 136 -23.94 -18.68 43.52
N SER A 137 -23.73 -19.60 42.56
CA SER A 137 -24.01 -21.06 42.51
C SER A 137 -25.34 -21.41 41.81
N ASP A 138 -25.50 -22.43 40.96
CA ASP A 138 -24.70 -23.56 40.43
C ASP A 138 -25.57 -24.24 39.32
N GLU A 139 -24.95 -24.90 38.33
CA GLU A 139 -25.38 -26.06 37.50
C GLU A 139 -26.77 -26.14 36.79
N GLU A 140 -26.75 -26.36 35.46
CA GLU A 140 -27.16 -27.63 34.82
C GLU A 140 -26.99 -27.59 33.28
N ALA A 141 -26.50 -28.70 32.71
CA ALA A 141 -26.22 -28.95 31.29
C ALA A 141 -27.49 -29.47 30.55
N PRO A 142 -27.48 -30.17 29.37
CA PRO A 142 -26.42 -30.44 28.38
C PRO A 142 -26.88 -30.28 26.90
N LYS A 143 -25.95 -30.40 25.94
CA LYS A 143 -26.14 -31.18 24.68
C LYS A 143 -24.82 -31.43 23.92
N THR A 144 -24.58 -32.73 23.76
CA THR A 144 -23.65 -33.52 22.92
C THR A 144 -23.81 -33.23 21.41
N ALA A 145 -22.98 -33.59 20.41
CA ALA A 145 -21.88 -34.53 20.17
C ALA A 145 -21.11 -34.03 18.90
N GLN A 146 -19.78 -33.94 18.86
CA GLN A 146 -18.79 -34.94 18.45
C GLN A 146 -19.01 -35.70 17.11
N LYS A 147 -18.09 -35.49 16.15
CA LYS A 147 -17.33 -36.50 15.34
C LYS A 147 -16.64 -35.78 14.18
N LYS A 148 -15.47 -36.14 13.65
CA LYS A 148 -14.35 -37.04 14.02
C LYS A 148 -13.25 -36.75 12.98
N LEU A 149 -12.01 -36.70 13.42
CA LEU A 149 -10.82 -36.76 12.57
C LEU A 149 -10.71 -38.12 11.84
N LYS A 150 -10.30 -38.11 10.58
CA LYS A 150 -9.54 -39.20 9.96
C LYS A 150 -8.46 -38.65 9.04
N LEU A 151 -7.25 -39.15 9.30
CA LEU A 151 -6.01 -39.02 8.54
C LEU A 151 -5.94 -40.15 7.50
N VAL A 152 -5.25 -39.96 6.36
CA VAL A 152 -4.22 -40.85 5.75
C VAL A 152 -4.09 -40.73 4.20
N ARG A 153 -2.91 -40.22 3.78
CA ARG A 153 -1.93 -40.58 2.71
C ARG A 153 -2.11 -40.32 1.19
N THR A 154 -1.01 -39.74 0.65
CA THR A 154 -0.31 -40.00 -0.66
C THR A 154 -1.02 -39.51 -1.93
N SER A 155 -0.44 -38.82 -2.92
CA SER A 155 0.94 -38.56 -3.41
C SER A 155 0.96 -37.33 -4.36
N THR A 156 2.14 -36.69 -4.49
CA THR A 156 2.72 -35.94 -5.62
C THR A 156 1.83 -35.63 -6.84
N GLU A 157 1.59 -34.35 -7.14
CA GLU A 157 2.09 -33.62 -8.33
C GLU A 157 1.56 -32.16 -8.35
N TYR A 158 2.31 -31.30 -9.05
CA TYR A 158 2.13 -29.85 -9.18
C TYR A 158 0.70 -29.44 -9.63
N GLY A 159 0.08 -28.51 -8.91
CA GLY A 159 -1.20 -27.91 -9.30
C GLY A 159 -1.42 -26.54 -8.67
N MET A 160 -1.46 -25.50 -9.50
CA MET A 160 -1.85 -24.13 -9.16
C MET A 160 -3.27 -24.07 -8.54
N PRO A 161 -3.53 -23.22 -7.54
CA PRO A 161 -4.91 -22.91 -7.18
C PRO A 161 -5.50 -21.93 -8.20
N SER A 162 -6.42 -22.45 -9.02
CA SER A 162 -7.45 -21.65 -9.69
C SER A 162 -8.36 -21.08 -8.60
N VAL A 163 -8.25 -19.77 -8.36
CA VAL A 163 -9.22 -19.02 -7.56
C VAL A 163 -10.14 -18.29 -8.53
N THR A 164 -11.38 -18.73 -8.55
CA THR A 164 -12.50 -18.10 -9.24
C THR A 164 -12.71 -16.69 -8.69
N PHE A 165 -12.54 -15.69 -9.56
CA PHE A 165 -12.74 -14.28 -9.29
C PHE A 165 -14.21 -13.95 -9.02
N GLY A 166 -14.49 -13.36 -7.86
CA GLY A 166 -15.69 -12.56 -7.62
C GLY A 166 -15.33 -11.08 -7.72
N ASN A 167 -15.98 -10.36 -8.63
CA ASN A 167 -16.04 -8.91 -8.81
C ASN A 167 -15.08 -8.05 -7.96
N VAL A 168 -13.98 -7.59 -8.56
CA VAL A 168 -13.21 -6.46 -8.04
C VAL A 168 -13.84 -5.19 -8.58
N HIS A 169 -14.33 -4.30 -7.71
CA HIS A 169 -15.01 -3.08 -8.10
C HIS A 169 -13.96 -2.00 -8.44
N PRO A 170 -14.16 -1.12 -9.44
CA PRO A 170 -13.18 -0.09 -9.83
C PRO A 170 -12.79 0.88 -8.70
N SER A 171 -13.61 0.98 -7.64
CA SER A 171 -13.29 1.80 -6.46
C SER A 171 -12.30 1.15 -5.49
N ASP A 172 -12.06 -0.16 -5.56
CA ASP A 172 -11.10 -0.84 -4.69
C ASP A 172 -9.64 -0.54 -5.08
N VAL A 173 -9.41 0.05 -6.25
CA VAL A 173 -8.10 0.51 -6.74
C VAL A 173 -7.79 1.95 -6.32
N LEU A 174 -8.80 2.72 -5.89
CA LEU A 174 -8.65 4.16 -5.58
C LEU A 174 -8.57 4.48 -4.09
N ASP A 175 -8.75 3.50 -3.19
CA ASP A 175 -8.60 3.67 -1.75
C ASP A 175 -7.26 3.07 -1.28
N MET A 176 -6.17 3.60 -1.85
CA MET A 176 -4.84 3.38 -1.31
C MET A 176 -4.66 4.36 -0.15
N PRO A 177 -4.48 3.90 1.11
CA PRO A 177 -4.20 4.82 2.21
C PRO A 177 -2.88 5.53 1.91
N VAL A 178 -2.95 6.86 1.77
CA VAL A 178 -1.77 7.73 1.67
C VAL A 178 -0.88 7.40 2.87
N ASP A 179 0.35 6.97 2.60
CA ASP A 179 1.34 6.65 3.62
C ASP A 179 1.47 7.85 4.59
N PRO A 180 1.09 7.69 5.87
CA PRO A 180 1.16 8.78 6.86
C PRO A 180 2.56 9.34 7.07
N ASN A 181 3.61 8.66 6.58
CA ASN A 181 5.00 9.04 6.73
C ASN A 181 5.58 9.78 5.50
N GLU A 182 4.79 10.01 4.44
CA GLU A 182 5.25 10.79 3.29
C GLU A 182 5.23 12.31 3.58
N PRO A 183 6.36 13.03 3.45
CA PRO A 183 6.39 14.46 3.74
C PRO A 183 5.48 15.22 2.78
N THR A 184 4.63 16.09 3.33
CA THR A 184 3.75 16.93 2.52
C THR A 184 4.46 18.20 2.08
N TYR A 185 4.31 18.56 0.81
CA TYR A 185 4.93 19.70 0.17
C TYR A 185 3.87 20.66 -0.39
N CYS A 186 4.34 21.79 -0.90
CA CYS A 186 3.54 22.82 -1.53
C CYS A 186 2.48 23.44 -0.61
N LEU A 187 1.74 24.41 -1.15
CA LEU A 187 0.62 25.06 -0.46
C LEU A 187 -0.61 24.14 -0.34
N CYS A 188 -0.65 23.05 -1.11
CA CYS A 188 -1.72 22.07 -1.07
C CYS A 188 -1.54 21.00 0.02
N HIS A 189 -0.39 20.97 0.71
CA HIS A 189 -0.08 19.96 1.73
C HIS A 189 -0.30 18.53 1.22
N GLN A 190 0.10 18.28 -0.03
CA GLN A 190 0.04 16.96 -0.64
C GLN A 190 1.45 16.41 -0.81
N VAL A 191 1.52 15.11 -1.05
CA VAL A 191 2.76 14.41 -1.42
C VAL A 191 3.36 14.98 -2.70
N SER A 192 4.60 14.61 -3.02
CA SER A 192 5.23 15.06 -4.27
C SER A 192 4.53 14.42 -5.47
N TYR A 193 4.04 15.23 -6.42
CA TYR A 193 3.48 14.72 -7.66
C TYR A 193 3.82 15.60 -8.87
N GLY A 194 4.07 14.97 -10.01
CA GLY A 194 4.38 15.66 -11.26
C GLY A 194 5.67 16.50 -11.19
N GLU A 195 5.68 17.64 -11.88
CA GLU A 195 6.82 18.57 -11.87
C GLU A 195 6.79 19.49 -10.64
N MET A 196 7.93 19.57 -9.96
CA MET A 196 8.11 20.40 -8.75
C MET A 196 9.21 21.44 -8.93
N ILE A 197 9.05 22.58 -8.28
CA ILE A 197 10.03 23.67 -8.23
C ILE A 197 10.42 23.99 -6.79
N GLY A 198 11.73 24.17 -6.57
CA GLY A 198 12.29 24.64 -5.31
C GLY A 198 12.29 26.17 -5.21
N CYS A 199 11.94 26.72 -4.06
CA CYS A 199 12.04 28.13 -3.77
C CYS A 199 13.49 28.49 -3.39
N ASP A 200 14.12 29.42 -4.10
CA ASP A 200 15.50 29.87 -3.87
C ASP A 200 15.71 30.70 -2.58
N ASN A 201 14.69 30.79 -1.72
CA ASN A 201 14.81 31.44 -0.41
C ASN A 201 15.22 30.39 0.63
N PRO A 202 16.42 30.48 1.24
CA PRO A 202 16.88 29.48 2.21
C PRO A 202 16.03 29.45 3.50
N ASP A 203 15.28 30.53 3.78
CA ASP A 203 14.37 30.62 4.92
C ASP A 203 12.92 30.19 4.56
N CYS A 204 12.70 29.51 3.42
CA CYS A 204 11.37 29.07 3.03
C CYS A 204 10.96 27.80 3.78
N SER A 205 9.86 27.84 4.53
CA SER A 205 9.42 26.69 5.35
C SER A 205 8.89 25.48 4.57
N ILE A 206 8.51 25.65 3.30
CA ILE A 206 7.91 24.60 2.47
C ILE A 206 8.91 24.07 1.43
N GLU A 207 9.83 24.94 0.98
CA GLU A 207 10.89 24.68 -0.01
C GLU A 207 10.42 24.23 -1.40
N TRP A 208 9.46 23.33 -1.53
CA TRP A 208 9.04 22.66 -2.77
C TRP A 208 7.57 22.88 -3.12
N PHE A 209 7.29 23.12 -4.40
CA PHE A 209 5.95 23.44 -4.88
C PHE A 209 5.64 22.75 -6.22
N HIS A 210 4.41 22.27 -6.40
CA HIS A 210 3.95 21.72 -7.67
C HIS A 210 3.75 22.83 -8.70
N PHE A 211 4.16 22.58 -9.94
CA PHE A 211 4.00 23.50 -11.07
C PHE A 211 2.56 23.99 -11.19
N ALA A 212 1.58 23.06 -11.19
CA ALA A 212 0.16 23.38 -11.27
C ALA A 212 -0.32 24.26 -10.10
N CYS A 213 0.17 24.04 -8.88
CA CYS A 213 -0.23 24.81 -7.70
C CYS A 213 0.31 26.24 -7.70
N VAL A 214 1.44 26.49 -8.39
CA VAL A 214 2.04 27.83 -8.51
C VAL A 214 1.88 28.45 -9.89
N GLY A 215 1.07 27.84 -10.76
CA GLY A 215 0.77 28.34 -12.10
C GLY A 215 1.94 28.29 -13.08
N LEU A 216 2.89 27.39 -12.86
CA LEU A 216 3.98 27.12 -13.80
C LEU A 216 3.58 25.97 -14.74
N THR A 217 3.97 26.09 -16.01
CA THR A 217 3.80 25.04 -17.02
C THR A 217 5.15 24.59 -17.59
N THR A 218 6.21 25.35 -17.36
CA THR A 218 7.56 25.06 -17.80
C THR A 218 8.56 25.56 -16.75
N LYS A 219 9.74 24.93 -16.72
CA LYS A 219 10.81 25.33 -15.80
C LYS A 219 11.23 26.79 -16.07
N PRO A 220 11.05 27.71 -15.10
CA PRO A 220 11.48 29.09 -15.28
C PRO A 220 13.01 29.16 -15.38
N ARG A 221 13.50 30.12 -16.16
CA ARG A 221 14.94 30.36 -16.29
C ARG A 221 15.42 31.28 -15.17
N GLY A 222 16.37 30.81 -14.36
CA GLY A 222 16.95 31.58 -13.26
C GLY A 222 16.30 31.28 -11.91
N LYS A 223 16.46 32.21 -10.97
CA LYS A 223 15.97 32.03 -9.59
C LYS A 223 14.46 32.19 -9.51
N TRP A 224 13.79 31.28 -8.83
CA TRP A 224 12.36 31.30 -8.60
C TRP A 224 12.03 31.35 -7.11
N PHE A 225 11.00 32.13 -6.77
CA PHE A 225 10.55 32.33 -5.40
C PHE A 225 9.06 32.05 -5.31
N CYS A 226 8.64 31.37 -4.24
CA CYS A 226 7.24 31.07 -4.01
C CYS A 226 6.41 32.35 -3.75
N PRO A 227 5.08 32.30 -3.87
CA PRO A 227 4.22 33.48 -3.67
C PRO A 227 4.40 34.18 -2.32
N ARG A 228 4.76 33.44 -1.26
CA ARG A 228 5.05 34.00 0.07
C ARG A 228 6.39 34.74 0.07
N CYS A 229 7.48 34.10 -0.33
CA CYS A 229 8.81 34.72 -0.34
C CYS A 229 8.94 35.87 -1.36
N SER A 230 8.19 35.81 -2.46
CA SER A 230 8.13 36.90 -3.46
C SER A 230 7.45 38.15 -2.89
N GLN A 231 6.43 38.00 -2.05
CA GLN A 231 5.76 39.13 -1.38
C GLN A 231 6.63 39.76 -0.27
N GLU A 232 7.34 38.94 0.51
CA GLU A 232 8.23 39.43 1.57
C GLU A 232 9.40 40.25 1.02
N ARG A 233 9.97 39.83 -0.12
CA ARG A 233 11.04 40.58 -0.80
C ARG A 233 10.58 41.92 -1.38
N LYS A 234 9.30 42.08 -1.70
CA LYS A 234 8.74 43.34 -2.22
C LYS A 234 8.37 44.36 -1.13
N LYS A 235 8.32 43.92 0.12
CA LYS A 235 8.01 44.77 1.30
C LYS A 235 9.27 45.29 2.01
N LYS A 236 10.45 44.85 1.58
CA LYS A 236 11.76 45.38 2.00
C LYS A 236 12.29 46.31 0.91
#